data_AF-A0A372MDV9-F1
#
_entry.id   AF-A0A372MDV9-F1
#
_cell.length_a   1.000
_cell.length_b   1.000
_cell.length_c   1.000
_cell.angle_alpha   90.00
_cell.angle_beta   90.00
_cell.angle_gamma   90.00
#
_symmetry.space_group_name_H-M   'P 1'
#
loop_
_entity.id
_entity.type
_entity.pdbx_description
1 polymer ?
#
loop_
_entity_poly.entity_id
_entity_poly.type
_entity_poly.pdbx_seq_one_letter_code
_entity_poly.pdbx_strand_id
1 'polypeptide(L)' 'MFWIVWYLSQIHGAQETVINTIEKVLKIQGWFQRYAFNERQKAMLERLTTDFYGELTTQKWAKLSHCSHDTAIR' A
#
# COMPACT_ATOMS: atom_id res chain seq x y z
N MET A 1 -33.87 -7.85 17.87
CA MET A 1 -32.65 -8.68 17.70
C MET A 1 -31.80 -8.30 16.48
N PHE A 2 -32.35 -7.63 15.44
CA PHE A 2 -31.63 -7.29 14.20
C PHE A 2 -30.36 -6.44 14.39
N TRP A 3 -30.35 -5.54 15.39
CA TRP A 3 -29.22 -4.63 15.61
C TRP A 3 -27.94 -5.35 16.08
N ILE A 4 -28.06 -6.45 16.82
CA ILE A 4 -26.90 -7.22 17.30
C ILE A 4 -26.21 -7.91 16.13
N VAL A 5 -26.99 -8.52 15.23
CA VAL A 5 -26.45 -9.18 14.02
C VAL A 5 -25.76 -8.18 13.11
N TRP A 6 -26.36 -7.00 12.92
CA TRP A 6 -25.75 -5.91 12.17
C TRP A 6 -24.44 -5.45 12.81
N TYR A 7 -24.43 -5.24 14.13
CA TYR A 7 -23.25 -4.81 14.88
C TYR A 7 -22.10 -5.82 14.79
N LEU A 8 -22.39 -7.12 14.97
CA LEU A 8 -21.41 -8.19 14.81
C LEU A 8 -20.87 -8.25 13.37
N SER A 9 -21.70 -7.98 12.37
CA SER A 9 -21.27 -7.92 10.97
C SER A 9 -20.31 -6.75 10.70
N GLN A 10 -20.54 -5.59 11.34
CA GLN A 10 -19.61 -4.45 11.23
C GLN A 10 -18.25 -4.77 11.86
N ILE A 11 -18.24 -5.44 13.02
CA ILE A 11 -16.99 -5.89 13.66
C ILE A 11 -16.25 -6.86 12.76
N HIS A 12 -16.96 -7.84 12.17
CA HIS A 12 -16.36 -8.80 11.25
C HIS A 12 -15.74 -8.10 10.03
N GLY A 13 -16.46 -7.18 9.39
CA GLY A 13 -15.94 -6.42 8.25
C GLY A 13 -14.73 -5.55 8.61
N ALA A 14 -14.73 -4.94 9.80
CA ALA A 14 -13.57 -4.21 10.30
C ALA A 14 -12.36 -5.14 10.51
N GLN A 15 -12.59 -6.34 11.07
CA GLN A 15 -11.54 -7.35 11.26
C GLN A 15 -10.97 -7.84 9.93
N GLU A 16 -11.81 -8.15 8.94
CA GLU A 16 -11.36 -8.52 7.59
C GLU A 16 -10.53 -7.40 6.94
N THR A 17 -10.95 -6.15 7.11
CA THR A 17 -10.20 -4.99 6.59
C THR A 17 -8.81 -4.90 7.20
N VAL A 18 -8.69 -5.13 8.51
CA VAL A 18 -7.40 -5.15 9.21
C VAL A 18 -6.52 -6.30 8.69
N ILE A 19 -7.07 -7.51 8.58
CA ILE A 19 -6.34 -8.69 8.06
C ILE A 19 -5.81 -8.42 6.65
N ASN A 20 -6.67 -7.95 5.74
CA ASN A 20 -6.29 -7.62 4.37
C ASN A 20 -5.19 -6.55 4.31
N THR A 21 -5.21 -5.58 5.23
CA THR A 21 -4.17 -4.54 5.30
C THR A 21 -2.83 -5.13 5.74
N ILE A 22 -2.83 -6.01 6.76
CA ILE A 22 -1.63 -6.69 7.25
C ILE A 22 -1.03 -7.58 6.15
N GLU A 23 -1.85 -8.36 5.45
CA GLU A 23 -1.39 -9.24 4.37
C GLU A 23 -0.69 -8.46 3.24
N LYS A 24 -1.22 -7.29 2.85
CA LYS A 24 -0.58 -6.41 1.88
C LYS A 24 0.81 -5.96 2.35
N VAL A 25 0.91 -5.52 3.62
CA VAL A 25 2.19 -5.09 4.20
C VAL A 25 3.21 -6.23 4.21
N LEU A 26 2.81 -7.41 4.68
CA LEU A 26 3.67 -8.59 4.73
C LEU A 26 4.18 -9.02 3.35
N LYS A 27 3.33 -8.94 2.32
CA LYS A 27 3.70 -9.28 0.94
C LYS A 27 4.85 -8.42 0.43
N ILE A 28 4.82 -7.12 0.68
CA ILE A 28 5.89 -6.17 0.25
C ILE A 28 7.16 -6.41 1.04
N GLN A 29 7.04 -6.64 2.36
CA GLN A 29 8.20 -6.98 3.19
C GLN A 29 8.90 -8.25 2.68
N GLY A 30 8.13 -9.25 2.22
CA GLY A 30 8.67 -10.42 1.54
C GLY A 30 9.41 -10.08 0.23
N TRP A 31 8.95 -9.07 -0.53
CA TRP A 31 9.67 -8.59 -1.71
C TRP A 31 10.99 -7.91 -1.35
N PHE A 32 11.02 -7.14 -0.27
CA PHE A 32 12.24 -6.47 0.20
C PHE A 32 13.31 -7.44 0.70
N GLN A 33 12.92 -8.61 1.17
CA GLN A 33 13.85 -9.69 1.53
C GLN A 33 14.36 -10.44 0.30
N ARG A 34 13.57 -10.52 -0.77
CA ARG A 34 13.89 -11.29 -1.98
C ARG A 34 14.66 -10.48 -3.04
N TYR A 35 14.47 -9.17 -3.09
CA TYR A 35 15.06 -8.29 -4.10
C TYR A 35 15.74 -7.07 -3.46
N ALA A 36 16.83 -6.63 -4.07
CA ALA A 36 17.53 -5.42 -3.66
C ALA A 36 16.82 -4.18 -4.22
N PHE A 37 16.09 -3.47 -3.36
CA PHE A 37 15.49 -2.16 -3.66
C PHE A 37 16.26 -1.04 -2.96
N ASN A 38 16.40 0.09 -3.63
CA ASN A 38 16.90 1.31 -2.98
C ASN A 38 15.81 1.93 -2.08
N GLU A 39 16.19 2.84 -1.17
CA GLU A 39 15.23 3.42 -0.22
C GLU A 39 14.04 4.13 -0.88
N ARG A 40 14.26 4.76 -2.03
CA ARG A 40 13.20 5.46 -2.78
C ARG A 40 12.19 4.49 -3.37
N GLN A 41 12.67 3.37 -3.93
CA GLN A 41 11.84 2.29 -4.45
C GLN A 41 11.05 1.61 -3.34
N LYS A 42 11.67 1.37 -2.18
CA LYS A 42 10.97 0.82 -1.00
C LYS A 42 9.85 1.74 -0.53
N ALA A 43 10.15 3.02 -0.31
CA ALA A 43 9.15 4.00 0.11
C ALA A 43 7.99 4.13 -0.89
N MET A 44 8.28 4.03 -2.20
CA MET A 44 7.24 4.10 -3.22
C MET A 44 6.39 2.81 -3.27
N LEU A 45 7.02 1.65 -3.18
CA LEU A 45 6.32 0.36 -3.12
C LEU A 45 5.41 0.29 -1.89
N GLU A 46 5.87 0.71 -0.72
CA GLU A 46 5.04 0.78 0.50
C GLU A 46 3.79 1.63 0.28
N ARG A 47 3.95 2.82 -0.33
CA ARG A 47 2.82 3.73 -0.63
C ARG A 47 1.84 3.16 -1.64
N LEU A 48 2.31 2.49 -2.70
CA LEU A 48 1.46 1.88 -3.73
C LEU A 48 0.48 0.83 -3.18
N THR A 49 0.85 0.20 -2.07
CA THR A 49 0.11 -0.90 -1.47
C THR A 49 -0.76 -0.54 -0.28
N THR A 50 -0.53 0.61 0.36
CA THR A 50 -1.33 1.07 1.50
C THR A 50 -2.42 2.04 1.06
N ASP A 51 -2.05 3.25 0.63
CA ASP A 51 -2.99 4.37 0.44
C ASP A 51 -2.87 5.03 -0.96
N PHE A 52 -2.52 4.27 -1.99
CA PHE A 52 -2.42 4.82 -3.34
C PHE A 52 -3.74 4.74 -4.10
N TYR A 53 -4.29 5.92 -4.41
CA TYR A 53 -5.49 6.07 -5.24
C TYR A 53 -5.15 6.60 -6.63
N GLY A 54 -5.69 5.95 -7.66
CA GLY A 54 -5.53 6.31 -9.08
C GLY A 54 -4.32 5.66 -9.76
N GLU A 55 -4.02 6.09 -10.98
CA GLU A 55 -2.87 5.57 -11.75
C GLU A 55 -1.54 6.20 -11.33
N LEU A 56 -0.48 5.40 -11.44
CA LEU A 56 0.88 5.84 -11.19
C LEU A 56 1.49 6.42 -12.47
N THR A 57 1.46 7.75 -12.58
CA THR A 57 2.14 8.47 -13.65
C THR A 57 3.56 8.86 -13.21
N THR A 58 4.49 8.97 -14.17
CA THR A 58 5.88 9.40 -13.91
C THR A 58 5.97 10.80 -13.28
N GLN A 59 5.01 11.69 -13.53
CA GLN A 59 4.90 12.97 -12.81
C GLN A 59 4.52 12.79 -11.34
N LYS A 60 3.60 11.87 -11.04
CA LYS A 60 3.18 11.59 -9.66
C LYS A 60 4.30 10.91 -8.87
N TRP A 61 5.03 9.99 -9.52
CA TRP A 61 6.24 9.38 -8.99
C TRP A 61 7.29 10.43 -8.61
N ALA A 62 7.67 11.29 -9.57
CA ALA A 62 8.65 12.36 -9.37
C ALA A 62 8.31 13.27 -8.17
N LYS A 63 7.03 13.67 -8.03
CA LYS A 63 6.55 14.48 -6.90
C LYS A 63 6.62 13.73 -5.57
N LEU A 64 6.28 12.43 -5.55
CA LEU A 64 6.25 11.61 -4.34
C LEU A 64 7.63 11.22 -3.82
N SER A 65 8.60 11.03 -4.73
CA SER A 65 9.98 10.65 -4.40
C SER A 65 10.95 11.82 -4.43
N HIS A 66 10.46 13.06 -4.54
CA HIS A 66 11.26 14.29 -4.63
C HIS A 66 12.42 14.19 -5.65
N CYS A 67 12.17 13.58 -6.81
CA CYS A 67 13.17 13.43 -7.87
C CYS A 67 12.70 14.05 -9.19
N SER A 68 13.65 14.37 -10.08
CA SER A 68 13.31 14.88 -11.43
C SER A 68 12.63 13.80 -12.27
N HIS A 69 11.88 14.21 -13.29
CA HIS A 69 11.19 13.29 -14.20
C HIS A 69 12.14 12.26 -14.83
N ASP A 70 13.33 12.71 -15.25
CA ASP A 70 14.38 11.84 -15.80
C ASP A 70 14.94 10.81 -14.79
N THR A 71 14.91 11.15 -13.49
CA THR A 71 15.32 10.22 -12.42
C THR A 71 14.18 9.28 -12.02
N ALA A 72 12.92 9.66 -12.24
CA ALA A 72 11.75 8.82 -11.97
C ALA A 72 11.53 7.74 -13.05
N ILE A 73 12.01 7.97 -14.28
CA ILE A 73 11.96 7.01 -15.39
C ILE A 73 13.02 5.91 -15.26
N ARG A 74 14.09 6.15 -14.49
CA ARG A 74 15.21 5.22 -14.28
C ARG A 74 15.04 4.40 -13.01
#